data_AF-A0A1I4USB5-F1
#
_entry.id   AF-A0A1I4USB5-F1
#
_cell.length_a   1.000
_cell.length_b   1.000
_cell.length_c   1.000
_cell.angle_alpha   90.00
_cell.angle_beta   90.00
_cell.angle_gamma   90.00
#
_symmetry.space_group_name_H-M   'P 1'
#
loop_
_entity.id
_entity.type
_entity.pdbx_description
1 polymer ?
#
loop_
_entity_poly.entity_id
_entity_poly.type
_entity_poly.pdbx_seq_one_letter_code
_entity_poly.pdbx_strand_id
1 'polypeptide(L)'
;MIRIHLGLLSLSSKKNEPMKNHLEHAAVRRVMVGTDRSETAEQAVQWAASFAERYGAELFVVQVVVPHNPASTVSRQLPWPISRQL
;
A
#
# COMPACT_ATOMS: atom_id res chain seq x y z
N MET A 1 -4.13 -42.84 55.94
CA MET A 1 -5.53 -42.54 55.56
C MET A 1 -5.49 -41.34 54.61
N ILE A 2 -5.54 -41.57 53.30
CA ILE A 2 -5.28 -40.53 52.28
C ILE A 2 -6.60 -39.85 51.89
N ARG A 3 -6.70 -38.53 52.11
CA ARG A 3 -7.79 -37.68 51.59
C ARG A 3 -7.31 -37.00 50.31
N ILE A 4 -7.84 -37.43 49.18
CA ILE A 4 -7.63 -36.81 47.86
C ILE A 4 -8.59 -35.60 47.76
N HIS A 5 -8.06 -34.37 47.75
CA HIS A 5 -8.85 -33.19 47.39
C HIS A 5 -8.80 -33.00 45.88
N LEU A 6 -9.94 -33.23 45.23
CA LEU A 6 -10.19 -32.90 43.83
C LEU A 6 -10.29 -31.37 43.71
N GLY A 7 -9.19 -30.72 43.34
CA GLY A 7 -9.18 -29.29 43.04
C GLY A 7 -9.96 -29.03 41.75
N LEU A 8 -11.12 -28.38 41.88
CA LEU A 8 -11.88 -27.89 40.73
C LEU A 8 -11.13 -26.69 40.13
N LEU A 9 -10.33 -26.92 39.10
CA LEU A 9 -9.67 -25.84 38.36
C LEU A 9 -10.73 -25.13 37.50
N SER A 10 -11.19 -23.97 37.97
CA SER A 10 -12.06 -23.09 37.20
C SER A 10 -11.27 -22.50 36.03
N LEU A 11 -11.46 -23.04 34.81
CA LEU A 11 -11.02 -22.36 33.60
C LEU A 11 -11.93 -21.15 33.39
N SER A 12 -11.43 -19.97 33.78
CA SER A 12 -11.98 -18.70 33.32
C SER A 12 -11.76 -18.62 31.81
N SER A 13 -12.75 -19.05 31.04
CA SER A 13 -12.81 -18.83 29.60
C SER A 13 -12.72 -17.32 29.38
N LYS A 14 -11.61 -16.85 28.81
CA LYS A 14 -11.41 -15.46 28.46
C LYS A 14 -12.48 -15.13 27.44
N LYS A 15 -13.58 -14.53 27.90
CA LYS A 15 -14.73 -14.15 27.07
C LYS A 15 -14.20 -13.33 25.90
N ASN A 16 -14.17 -13.97 24.74
CA ASN A 16 -14.35 -13.43 23.41
C ASN A 16 -14.18 -11.89 23.37
N GLU A 17 -12.93 -11.45 23.43
CA GLU A 17 -12.60 -10.12 22.94
C GLU A 17 -13.01 -10.12 21.47
N PRO A 18 -13.87 -9.21 21.02
CA PRO A 18 -14.09 -9.08 19.59
C PRO A 18 -12.72 -8.84 18.97
N MET A 19 -12.34 -9.69 18.00
CA MET A 19 -11.29 -9.31 17.06
C MET A 19 -11.66 -7.91 16.59
N LYS A 20 -10.90 -6.90 17.01
CA LYS A 20 -11.13 -5.53 16.52
C LYS A 20 -11.03 -5.66 15.01
N ASN A 21 -12.16 -5.63 14.32
CA ASN A 21 -12.14 -5.78 12.88
C ASN A 21 -11.33 -4.57 12.39
N HIS A 22 -10.08 -4.81 11.96
CA HIS A 22 -9.22 -3.77 11.38
C HIS A 22 -9.88 -3.13 10.14
N LEU A 23 -10.97 -3.75 9.67
CA LEU A 23 -11.81 -3.37 8.56
C LEU A 23 -13.03 -2.53 8.96
N GLU A 24 -13.36 -2.37 10.25
CA GLU A 24 -14.59 -1.66 10.65
C GLU A 24 -14.64 -0.21 10.17
N HIS A 25 -13.52 0.50 9.98
CA HIS A 25 -13.49 1.85 9.39
C HIS A 25 -12.08 2.14 8.85
N ALA A 26 -11.66 1.48 7.78
CA ALA A 26 -10.47 1.92 7.04
C ALA A 26 -10.83 3.22 6.27
N ALA A 27 -10.95 4.33 7.00
CA ALA A 27 -11.21 5.63 6.40
C ALA A 27 -10.11 5.95 5.39
N VAL A 28 -10.50 6.32 4.17
CA VAL A 28 -9.59 6.80 3.15
C VAL A 28 -9.04 8.14 3.65
N ARG A 29 -7.78 8.15 4.09
CA ARG A 29 -7.13 9.35 4.64
C ARG A 29 -6.25 10.06 3.62
N ARG A 30 -5.80 9.35 2.59
CA ARG A 30 -4.84 9.86 1.59
C ARG A 30 -5.16 9.26 0.22
N VAL A 31 -5.08 10.09 -0.80
CA VAL A 31 -5.28 9.74 -2.21
C VAL A 31 -4.04 10.19 -2.95
N MET A 32 -3.45 9.33 -3.79
CA MET A 32 -2.30 9.68 -4.62
C MET A 32 -2.65 9.45 -6.09
N VAL A 33 -2.25 10.39 -6.95
CA VAL A 33 -2.42 10.30 -8.40
C VAL A 33 -1.12 10.64 -9.11
N GLY A 34 -0.73 9.80 -10.07
CA GLY A 34 0.39 10.06 -10.97
C GLY A 34 -0.08 10.82 -12.22
N THR A 35 0.74 11.74 -12.72
CA THR A 35 0.46 12.46 -13.97
C THR A 35 1.72 12.62 -14.82
N ASP A 36 1.58 12.40 -16.12
CA ASP A 36 2.57 12.73 -17.16
C ASP A 36 2.18 14.01 -17.94
N ARG A 37 1.13 14.72 -17.49
CA ARG A 37 0.52 15.88 -18.15
C ARG A 37 -0.13 15.61 -19.51
N SER A 38 -0.49 14.36 -19.79
CA SER A 38 -1.41 14.05 -20.89
C SER A 38 -2.85 14.44 -20.54
N GLU A 39 -3.70 14.63 -21.55
CA GLU A 39 -5.13 14.93 -21.38
C GLU A 39 -5.87 13.86 -20.56
N THR A 40 -5.52 12.58 -20.75
CA THR A 40 -6.10 11.47 -19.98
C THR A 40 -5.64 11.52 -18.52
N ALA A 41 -4.38 11.90 -18.26
CA ALA A 41 -3.90 12.10 -16.90
C ALA A 41 -4.57 13.29 -16.19
N GLU A 42 -4.93 14.34 -16.92
CA GLU A 42 -5.71 15.45 -16.34
C GLU A 42 -7.07 14.98 -15.83
N GLN A 43 -7.77 14.13 -16.60
CA GLN A 43 -9.04 13.53 -16.15
C GLN A 43 -8.85 12.67 -14.89
N ALA A 44 -7.76 11.90 -14.80
CA ALA A 44 -7.44 11.11 -13.62
C ALA A 44 -7.17 11.99 -12.39
N VAL A 45 -6.48 13.12 -12.57
CA VAL A 45 -6.24 14.11 -11.49
C VAL A 45 -7.56 14.72 -11.00
N GLN A 46 -8.45 15.11 -11.92
CA GLN A 46 -9.76 15.66 -11.57
C GLN A 46 -10.63 14.66 -10.79
N TRP A 47 -10.61 13.40 -11.22
CA TRP A 47 -11.30 12.33 -10.50
C TRP A 47 -10.72 12.14 -9.09
N ALA A 48 -9.38 12.10 -8.97
CA ALA A 48 -8.72 11.92 -7.68
C ALA A 48 -8.99 13.08 -6.71
N ALA A 49 -9.07 14.31 -7.21
CA ALA A 49 -9.46 15.47 -6.42
C ALA A 49 -10.90 15.35 -5.89
N SER A 50 -11.85 15.00 -6.77
CA SER A 50 -13.25 14.77 -6.39
C SER A 50 -13.39 13.63 -5.38
N PHE A 51 -12.59 12.58 -5.54
CA PHE A 51 -12.57 11.44 -4.63
C PHE A 51 -12.00 11.84 -3.26
N ALA A 52 -10.88 12.56 -3.22
CA ALA A 52 -10.27 13.03 -1.98
C ALA A 52 -11.22 13.95 -1.19
N GLU A 53 -11.90 14.88 -1.88
CA GLU A 53 -12.89 15.77 -1.27
C GLU A 53 -14.04 15.00 -0.62
N ARG A 54 -14.61 14.01 -1.33
CA ARG A 54 -15.73 13.18 -0.82
C ARG A 54 -15.39 12.42 0.47
N TYR A 55 -14.14 12.05 0.67
CA TYR A 55 -13.69 11.29 1.84
C TYR A 55 -12.95 12.16 2.87
N GLY A 56 -12.82 13.48 2.64
CA GLY A 56 -12.01 14.35 3.50
C GLY A 56 -10.54 13.91 3.56
N ALA A 57 -10.03 13.34 2.47
CA ALA A 57 -8.69 12.80 2.36
C ALA A 57 -7.71 13.83 1.80
N GLU A 58 -6.44 13.70 2.17
CA GLU A 58 -5.35 14.50 1.60
C GLU A 58 -4.98 14.00 0.20
N LEU A 59 -4.81 14.90 -0.77
CA LEU A 59 -4.44 14.57 -2.16
C LEU A 59 -2.96 14.80 -2.41
N PHE A 60 -2.28 13.80 -2.95
CA PHE A 60 -0.90 13.86 -3.44
C PHE A 60 -0.86 13.71 -4.96
N VAL A 61 -0.28 14.68 -5.66
CA VAL A 61 -0.08 14.62 -7.12
C VAL A 61 1.40 14.41 -7.41
N VAL A 62 1.73 13.32 -8.12
CA VAL A 62 3.10 12.97 -8.49
C VAL A 62 3.27 13.14 -9.99
N GLN A 63 4.19 14.02 -10.39
CA GLN A 63 4.47 14.25 -11.80
C GLN A 63 5.69 13.45 -12.26
N VAL A 64 5.55 12.72 -13.38
CA VAL A 64 6.69 12.14 -14.09
C VAL A 64 7.37 13.24 -14.92
N VAL A 65 8.68 13.39 -14.73
CA VAL A 65 9.51 14.33 -15.50
C VAL A 65 10.59 13.56 -16.25
N VAL A 66 10.63 13.71 -17.57
CA VAL A 66 11.73 13.20 -18.39
C VAL A 66 12.82 14.28 -18.41
N PRO A 67 14.07 13.97 -18.01
CA PRO A 67 15.16 14.94 -18.09
C PRO A 67 15.37 15.37 -19.54
N HIS A 68 15.46 16.68 -19.75
CA HIS A 68 15.81 17.30 -21.04
C HIS A 68 17.26 17.01 -21.49
N ASN A 69 18.09 16.43 -20.63
CA ASN A 69 19.43 15.95 -20.98
C ASN A 69 19.57 14.45 -20.65
N PRO A 70 19.45 13.55 -21.63
CA PRO A 70 19.54 12.11 -21.41
C PRO A 70 20.97 11.62 -21.09
N ALA A 71 22.00 12.46 -21.19
CA ALA A 71 23.40 12.08 -21.05
C ALA A 71 23.83 11.68 -19.62
N SER A 72 22.99 11.89 -18.60
CA SER A 72 23.27 11.39 -17.23
C SER A 72 22.68 10.01 -16.94
N THR A 73 21.88 9.44 -17.84
CA THR A 73 21.50 8.03 -17.75
C THR A 73 22.68 7.22 -18.25
N VAL A 74 23.64 6.96 -17.36
CA VAL A 74 24.67 5.95 -17.59
C VAL A 74 23.93 4.65 -17.92
N SER A 75 23.91 4.33 -19.21
CA SER A 75 23.66 2.99 -19.69
C SER A 75 24.67 2.11 -18.95
N ARG A 76 24.21 1.40 -17.93
CA ARG A 76 24.93 0.24 -17.42
C ARG A 76 24.79 -0.82 -18.49
N GLN A 77 25.52 -0.61 -19.58
CA GLN A 77 25.77 -1.54 -20.65
C GLN A 77 26.30 -2.79 -19.96
N LEU A 78 25.46 -3.79 -19.78
CA LEU A 78 25.91 -5.07 -19.28
C LEU A 78 26.73 -5.72 -20.40
N PRO A 79 28.01 -6.06 -20.20
CA PRO A 79 28.77 -6.79 -21.18
C PRO A 79 28.41 -8.28 -21.04
N TRP A 80 27.38 -8.74 -21.72
CA TRP A 80 27.19 -10.18 -21.90
C TRP A 80 27.64 -10.56 -23.32
N PRO A 81 28.52 -11.56 -23.49
CA PRO A 81 28.94 -12.00 -24.81
C PRO A 81 27.79 -12.75 -25.48
N ILE A 82 27.47 -12.36 -26.71
CA ILE A 82 26.61 -13.13 -27.62
C ILE A 82 27.30 -14.48 -27.84
N SER A 83 26.82 -15.52 -27.18
CA SER A 83 27.24 -16.89 -27.48
C SER A 83 26.21 -17.52 -28.42
N ARG A 84 26.33 -17.22 -29.71
CA ARG A 84 25.90 -18.13 -30.78
C ARG A 84 27.17 -18.70 -31.39
N GLN A 85 27.51 -19.92 -31.01
CA GLN A 85 27.98 -20.99 -31.91
C GLN A 85 27.85 -22.30 -31.13
N LEU A 86 26.83 -23.10 -31.45
CA LEU A 86 26.93 -24.41 -32.08
C LEU A 86 25.61 -24.67 -32.80
#